data_AF-A0A6N3CZB9-F1
#
_entry.id   AF-A0A6N3CZB9-F1
#
_cell.length_a   1.000
_cell.length_b   1.000
_cell.length_c   1.000
_cell.angle_alpha   90.00
_cell.angle_beta   90.00
_cell.angle_gamma   90.00
#
_symmetry.space_group_name_H-M   'P 1'
#
loop_
_entity.id
_entity.type
_entity.pdbx_description
1 polymer ?
#
loop_
_entity_poly.entity_id
_entity_poly.type
_entity_poly.pdbx_seq_one_letter_code
_entity_poly.pdbx_strand_id
1 'polypeptide(L)'
;MKRNVLVGVRFSPEEHAYLCEQAEKDVATQKRNGTKNLSAYIRKRVLERSGYQEEIQIQKSLKELTYQFRKIGTNINQATKQLHIGYETMAAANRLEKNMKALDRQMENLKEEFKQIYGNYKNLKY
;
A
#
# COMPACT_ATOMS: atom_id res chain seq x y z
N MET A 1 -5.77 -9.47 -4.11
CA MET A 1 -7.10 -9.94 -4.53
C MET A 1 -7.06 -10.19 -6.04
N LYS A 2 -7.42 -11.39 -6.50
CA LYS A 2 -7.50 -11.70 -7.94
C LYS A 2 -8.80 -11.11 -8.51
N ARG A 3 -8.75 -10.62 -9.75
CA ARG A 3 -9.90 -10.01 -10.43
C ARG A 3 -10.45 -11.01 -11.43
N ASN A 4 -11.56 -11.65 -11.08
CA ASN A 4 -12.09 -12.80 -11.83
C ASN A 4 -13.41 -12.49 -12.55
N VAL A 5 -13.98 -11.30 -12.33
CA VAL A 5 -15.22 -10.85 -12.99
C VAL A 5 -14.85 -10.07 -14.24
N LEU A 6 -15.43 -10.46 -15.38
CA LEU A 6 -15.29 -9.77 -16.66
C LEU A 6 -16.52 -8.90 -16.91
N VAL A 7 -16.29 -7.63 -17.26
CA VAL A 7 -17.34 -6.70 -17.70
C VAL A 7 -17.03 -6.32 -19.15
N GLY A 8 -17.95 -6.63 -20.06
CA GLY A 8 -17.83 -6.29 -21.48
C GLY A 8 -18.41 -4.90 -21.77
N VAL A 9 -17.69 -4.09 -22.52
CA VAL A 9 -18.13 -2.76 -22.99
C VAL A 9 -17.83 -2.67 -24.49
N ARG A 10 -18.74 -2.07 -25.26
CA ARG A 10 -18.55 -1.82 -26.69
C ARG A 10 -18.08 -0.39 -26.90
N PHE A 11 -17.10 -0.21 -27.78
CA PHE A 11 -16.56 1.08 -28.17
C PHE A 11 -16.56 1.17 -29.69
N SER A 12 -16.75 2.38 -30.22
CA SER A 12 -16.41 2.67 -31.60
C SER A 12 -14.89 2.57 -31.81
N PRO A 13 -14.41 2.46 -33.06
CA PRO A 13 -12.98 2.51 -33.36
C PRO A 13 -12.29 3.77 -32.82
N GLU A 14 -12.95 4.92 -32.92
CA GLU A 14 -12.45 6.22 -32.46
C GLU A 14 -12.35 6.26 -30.93
N GLU A 15 -13.38 5.78 -30.23
CA GLU A 15 -13.38 5.69 -28.77
C GLU A 15 -12.27 4.75 -28.27
N HIS A 16 -12.10 3.60 -28.92
CA HIS A 16 -11.05 2.65 -28.57
C HIS A 16 -9.65 3.22 -28.80
N ALA A 17 -9.43 3.93 -29.92
CA ALA A 17 -8.17 4.60 -30.22
C ALA A 17 -7.83 5.67 -29.19
N TYR A 18 -8.81 6.52 -28.84
CA TYR A 18 -8.67 7.51 -27.79
C TYR A 18 -8.29 6.88 -26.46
N LEU A 19 -9.01 5.84 -26.01
CA LEU A 19 -8.69 5.15 -24.75
C LEU A 19 -7.29 4.52 -24.75
N CYS A 20 -6.86 3.96 -25.89
CA CYS A 20 -5.52 3.43 -26.07
C CYS A 20 -4.44 4.51 -25.91
N GLU A 21 -4.61 5.65 -26.56
CA GLU A 21 -3.67 6.78 -26.49
C GLU A 21 -3.58 7.29 -25.04
N GLN A 22 -4.72 7.44 -24.36
CA GLN A 22 -4.72 7.89 -22.97
C GLN A 22 -4.05 6.87 -22.03
N ALA A 23 -4.25 5.58 -22.26
CA ALA A 23 -3.61 4.51 -21.48
C ALA A 23 -2.09 4.41 -21.73
N GLU A 24 -1.60 4.82 -22.90
CA GLU A 24 -0.17 4.93 -23.18
C GLU A 24 0.48 6.07 -22.40
N LYS A 25 -0.23 7.20 -22.26
CA LYS A 25 0.27 8.39 -21.53
C LYS A 25 0.24 8.22 -20.00
N ASP A 26 -0.61 7.35 -19.47
CA ASP A 26 -0.75 7.15 -18.01
C ASP A 26 0.24 6.13 -17.43
N VAL A 27 1.44 6.61 -17.12
CA VAL A 27 2.55 5.82 -16.54
C VAL A 27 2.12 5.03 -15.30
N ALA A 28 1.23 5.57 -14.47
CA ALA A 28 0.80 4.91 -13.23
C ALA A 28 0.02 3.60 -13.46
N THR A 29 -0.52 3.40 -14.66
CA THR A 29 -1.31 2.20 -15.00
C THR A 29 -0.59 1.25 -15.92
N GLN A 30 0.54 1.66 -16.52
CA GLN A 30 1.34 0.83 -17.42
C GLN A 30 1.80 -0.48 -16.77
N LYS A 31 2.12 -1.46 -17.62
CA LYS A 31 2.78 -2.69 -17.18
C LYS A 31 4.23 -2.41 -16.82
N ARG A 32 4.90 -3.36 -16.12
CA ARG A 32 6.32 -3.24 -15.74
C ARG A 32 7.28 -3.03 -16.92
N ASN A 33 6.88 -3.44 -18.12
CA ASN A 33 7.66 -3.26 -19.35
C ASN A 33 7.33 -1.94 -20.09
N GLY A 34 6.61 -1.01 -19.47
CA GLY A 34 6.22 0.27 -20.06
C GLY A 34 5.08 0.21 -21.07
N THR A 35 4.55 -0.98 -21.38
CA THR A 35 3.44 -1.10 -22.33
C THR A 35 2.10 -0.70 -21.71
N LYS A 36 1.19 -0.17 -22.53
CA LYS A 36 -0.14 0.26 -22.09
C LYS A 36 -0.92 -0.87 -21.43
N ASN A 37 -1.75 -0.47 -20.48
CA ASN A 37 -2.65 -1.37 -19.79
C ASN A 37 -4.05 -0.76 -19.74
N LEU A 38 -4.80 -0.99 -20.81
CA LEU A 38 -6.14 -0.43 -20.99
C LEU A 38 -7.08 -0.80 -19.84
N SER A 39 -7.06 -2.04 -19.36
CA SER A 39 -7.90 -2.48 -18.25
C SER A 39 -7.53 -1.83 -16.92
N ALA A 40 -6.25 -1.50 -16.68
CA ALA A 40 -5.85 -0.76 -15.49
C ALA A 40 -6.25 0.72 -15.60
N TYR A 41 -6.05 1.33 -16.77
CA TYR A 41 -6.45 2.70 -17.07
C TYR A 41 -7.95 2.93 -16.88
N ILE A 42 -8.79 2.12 -17.54
CA ILE A 42 -10.26 2.22 -17.43
C ILE A 42 -10.70 2.08 -15.98
N ARG A 43 -10.18 1.09 -15.25
CA ARG A 43 -10.52 0.90 -13.83
C ARG A 43 -10.06 2.06 -12.97
N LYS A 44 -8.91 2.66 -13.27
CA LYS A 44 -8.47 3.88 -12.58
C LYS A 44 -9.49 4.98 -12.80
N ARG A 45 -9.81 5.32 -14.05
CA ARG A 45 -10.76 6.39 -14.37
C ARG A 45 -12.16 6.18 -13.78
N VAL A 46 -12.70 4.96 -13.86
CA VAL A 46 -14.07 4.66 -13.40
C VAL A 46 -14.16 4.61 -11.87
N LEU A 47 -13.10 4.14 -11.18
CA LEU A 47 -13.11 3.94 -9.72
C LEU A 47 -12.38 5.06 -8.97
N GLU A 48 -11.87 6.08 -9.65
CA GLU A 48 -11.17 7.22 -9.04
C GLU A 48 -12.07 7.97 -8.07
N ARG A 49 -13.34 8.16 -8.43
CA ARG A 49 -14.31 8.91 -7.59
C ARG A 49 -14.99 8.08 -6.52
N SER A 50 -14.85 6.76 -6.53
CA SER A 50 -15.56 5.90 -5.58
C SER A 50 -14.82 5.72 -4.25
N GLY A 51 -13.64 6.33 -4.07
CA GLY A 51 -12.80 6.12 -2.88
C GLY A 51 -12.18 4.72 -2.80
N TYR A 52 -12.46 3.86 -3.78
CA TYR A 52 -12.09 2.44 -3.77
C TYR A 52 -10.58 2.24 -3.92
N GLN A 53 -9.91 3.15 -4.63
CA GLN A 53 -8.45 3.07 -4.75
C GLN A 53 -7.76 3.44 -3.43
N GLU A 54 -8.27 4.45 -2.74
CA GLU A 54 -7.81 4.91 -1.44
C GLU A 54 -8.03 3.83 -0.39
N GLU A 55 -9.21 3.19 -0.38
CA GLU A 55 -9.50 2.07 0.53
C GLU A 55 -8.57 0.87 0.30
N ILE A 56 -8.28 0.52 -0.96
CA ILE A 56 -7.30 -0.52 -1.28
C ILE A 56 -5.89 -0.14 -0.81
N GLN A 57 -5.50 1.14 -0.92
CA GLN A 57 -4.21 1.60 -0.43
C GLN A 57 -4.14 1.50 1.10
N ILE A 58 -5.18 1.94 1.81
CA ILE A 58 -5.29 1.80 3.27
C ILE A 58 -5.16 0.34 3.69
N GLN A 59 -5.89 -0.58 3.04
CA GLN A 59 -5.83 -2.00 3.38
C GLN A 59 -4.43 -2.59 3.17
N LYS A 60 -3.69 -2.13 2.14
CA LYS A 60 -2.29 -2.54 1.94
C LYS A 60 -1.38 -1.99 3.05
N SER A 61 -1.49 -0.71 3.38
CA SER A 61 -0.71 -0.08 4.45
C SER A 61 -0.97 -0.76 5.80
N LEU A 62 -2.24 -1.10 6.11
CA LEU A 62 -2.61 -1.85 7.32
C LEU A 62 -2.02 -3.27 7.34
N LYS A 63 -2.01 -3.97 6.20
CA LYS A 63 -1.41 -5.30 6.09
C LYS A 63 0.11 -5.26 6.31
N GLU A 64 0.77 -4.26 5.75
CA GLU A 64 2.21 -4.05 5.96
C GLU A 64 2.51 -3.73 7.44
N LEU A 65 1.71 -2.85 8.06
CA LEU A 65 1.84 -2.57 9.49
C LEU A 65 1.70 -3.83 10.35
N THR A 66 0.69 -4.64 10.06
CA THR A 66 0.46 -5.92 10.77
C THR A 66 1.66 -6.86 10.63
N TYR A 67 2.26 -6.91 9.44
CA TYR A 67 3.47 -7.68 9.18
C TYR A 67 4.67 -7.17 9.99
N GLN A 68 4.87 -5.85 10.03
CA GLN A 68 5.93 -5.26 10.86
C GLN A 68 5.72 -5.64 12.32
N PHE A 69 4.53 -5.45 12.91
CA PHE A 69 4.21 -5.84 14.30
C PHE A 69 4.60 -7.28 14.61
N ARG A 70 4.30 -8.23 13.71
CA ARG A 70 4.69 -9.63 13.86
C ARG A 70 6.20 -9.83 13.92
N LYS A 71 6.96 -9.11 13.09
CA LYS A 71 8.44 -9.14 13.08
C LYS A 71 9.02 -8.63 14.41
N ILE A 72 8.45 -7.57 14.98
CA ILE A 72 8.88 -7.02 16.28
C ILE A 72 8.58 -7.99 17.42
N GLY A 73 7.36 -8.55 17.46
CA GLY A 73 7.01 -9.56 18.45
C GLY A 73 7.96 -10.77 18.41
N THR A 74 8.37 -11.17 17.21
CA THR A 74 9.37 -12.22 17.01
C THR A 74 10.75 -11.81 17.54
N ASN A 75 11.21 -10.59 17.26
CA ASN A 75 12.49 -10.08 17.74
C ASN A 75 12.52 -9.92 19.28
N ILE A 76 11.43 -9.44 19.89
CA ILE A 76 11.27 -9.34 21.35
C ILE A 76 11.35 -10.73 21.98
N ASN A 77 10.62 -11.70 21.42
CA ASN A 77 10.63 -13.07 21.91
C ASN A 77 12.04 -13.69 21.83
N GLN A 78 12.78 -13.43 20.74
CA GLN A 78 14.17 -13.86 20.61
C GLN A 78 15.09 -13.22 21.65
N ALA A 79 15.01 -11.90 21.83
CA ALA A 79 15.82 -11.19 22.83
C ALA A 79 15.51 -11.70 24.26
N THR A 80 14.24 -11.94 24.57
CA THR A 80 13.81 -12.49 25.87
C THR A 80 14.39 -13.88 26.13
N LYS A 81 14.38 -14.76 25.11
CA LYS A 81 15.02 -16.07 25.21
C LYS A 81 16.53 -15.96 25.39
N GLN A 82 17.20 -15.05 24.68
CA GLN A 82 18.65 -14.84 24.83
C GLN A 82 19.02 -14.33 26.23
N LEU A 83 18.23 -13.40 26.78
CA LEU A 83 18.38 -12.91 28.16
C LEU A 83 18.18 -14.05 29.17
N HIS A 84 17.17 -14.91 28.95
CA HIS A 84 16.90 -16.05 29.82
C HIS A 84 18.03 -17.10 29.82
N ILE A 85 18.76 -17.23 28.70
CA ILE A 85 19.86 -18.19 28.53
C ILE A 85 21.23 -17.57 28.92
N GLY A 86 21.27 -16.30 29.37
CA GLY A 86 22.49 -15.66 29.88
C GLY A 86 23.54 -15.30 28.83
N TYR A 87 23.19 -15.30 27.54
CA TYR A 87 24.11 -14.96 26.44
C TYR A 87 24.05 -13.46 26.08
N GLU A 88 25.23 -12.84 25.95
CA GLU A 88 25.56 -11.42 25.75
C GLU A 88 24.40 -10.43 25.47
N THR A 89 24.09 -9.67 26.51
CA THR A 89 22.88 -8.86 26.68
C THR A 89 22.89 -7.53 25.92
N MET A 90 24.06 -6.92 25.69
CA MET A 90 24.17 -5.58 25.09
C MET A 90 23.89 -5.56 23.58
N ALA A 91 24.38 -6.55 22.82
CA ALA A 91 24.15 -6.62 21.38
C ALA A 91 22.68 -6.96 21.04
N ALA A 92 22.03 -7.77 21.87
CA ALA A 92 20.60 -8.08 21.75
C ALA A 92 19.74 -6.85 22.10
N ALA A 93 20.05 -6.16 23.21
CA ALA A 93 19.37 -4.93 23.61
C ALA A 93 19.51 -3.81 22.56
N ASN A 94 20.72 -3.58 22.03
CA ASN A 94 20.96 -2.58 20.98
C ASN A 94 20.18 -2.89 19.69
N ARG A 95 20.07 -4.18 19.31
CA ARG A 95 19.27 -4.60 18.15
C ARG A 95 17.78 -4.37 18.39
N LEU A 96 17.29 -4.65 19.60
CA LEU A 96 15.90 -4.39 19.96
C LEU A 96 15.59 -2.89 19.92
N GLU A 97 16.43 -2.05 20.54
CA GLU A 97 16.26 -0.59 20.54
C GLU A 97 16.23 0.01 19.13
N LYS A 98 17.15 -0.44 18.25
CA LYS A 98 17.18 -0.01 16.84
C LYS A 98 15.90 -0.39 16.10
N ASN A 99 15.37 -1.59 16.35
CA ASN A 99 14.11 -2.03 15.75
C ASN A 99 12.92 -1.21 16.27
N MET A 100 12.89 -0.87 17.57
CA MET A 100 11.82 -0.03 18.15
C MET A 100 11.83 1.39 17.57
N LYS A 101 13.02 2.01 17.42
CA LYS A 101 13.14 3.33 16.76
C LYS A 101 12.68 3.33 15.30
N ALA A 102 12.95 2.26 14.55
CA ALA A 102 12.47 2.12 13.17
C ALA A 102 10.94 1.99 13.12
N LEU A 103 10.37 1.30 14.10
CA LEU A 103 8.93 1.13 14.31
C LEU A 103 8.23 2.47 14.53
N ASP A 104 8.74 3.29 15.46
CA ASP A 104 8.15 4.59 15.81
C ASP A 104 8.06 5.50 14.58
N ARG A 105 9.11 5.51 13.76
CA ARG A 105 9.13 6.25 12.48
C ARG A 105 8.08 5.73 11.50
N GLN A 106 7.94 4.41 11.38
CA GLN A 106 6.91 3.82 10.50
C GLN A 106 5.49 4.15 11.00
N MET A 107 5.29 4.19 12.32
CA MET A 107 3.99 4.51 12.93
C MET A 107 3.61 5.98 12.72
N GLU A 108 4.56 6.91 12.85
CA GLU A 108 4.29 8.33 12.54
C GLU A 108 4.04 8.57 11.05
N ASN A 109 4.80 7.92 10.15
CA ASN A 109 4.52 8.00 8.72
C ASN A 109 3.11 7.50 8.38
N LEU A 110 2.70 6.37 8.96
CA LEU A 110 1.36 5.82 8.74
C LEU A 110 0.27 6.75 9.29
N LYS A 111 0.49 7.37 10.45
CA LYS A 111 -0.43 8.34 11.04
C LYS A 111 -0.59 9.58 10.15
N GLU A 112 0.49 10.06 9.54
CA GLU A 112 0.42 11.15 8.56
C GLU A 112 -0.29 10.72 7.26
N GLU A 113 -0.05 9.52 6.73
CA GLU A 113 -0.81 8.97 5.60
C GLU A 113 -2.32 8.91 5.92
N PHE A 114 -2.69 8.43 7.11
CA PHE A 114 -4.09 8.42 7.55
C PHE A 114 -4.68 9.82 7.66
N LYS A 115 -3.94 10.80 8.20
CA LYS A 115 -4.40 12.19 8.28
C LYS A 115 -4.60 12.81 6.89
N GLN A 116 -3.73 12.54 5.94
CA GLN A 116 -3.89 13.05 4.57
C GLN A 116 -5.14 12.47 3.90
N ILE A 117 -5.35 11.16 4.05
CA ILE A 117 -6.51 10.50 3.45
C ILE A 117 -7.80 10.99 4.11
N TYR A 118 -7.93 10.94 5.44
CA TYR A 118 -9.15 11.35 6.14
C TYR A 118 -9.34 12.88 6.21
N GLY A 119 -8.26 13.66 6.19
CA GLY A 119 -8.30 15.12 6.09
C GLY A 119 -8.89 15.58 4.77
N ASN A 120 -8.57 14.89 3.67
CA ASN A 120 -9.20 15.13 2.37
C ASN A 120 -10.69 14.73 2.35
N TYR A 121 -11.10 13.70 3.09
CA TYR A 121 -12.53 13.32 3.21
C TYR A 121 -13.39 14.38 3.92
N LYS A 122 -12.84 15.18 4.86
CA LYS A 122 -13.60 16.26 5.53
C LYS A 122 -13.91 17.45 4.60
N ASN A 123 -13.13 17.65 3.54
CA ASN A 123 -13.33 18.72 2.56
C ASN A 123 -14.26 18.34 1.39
N LEU A 124 -14.80 17.11 1.39
CA LEU A 124 -15.72 16.59 0.37
C LEU A 124 -17.19 16.53 0.86
N LYS A 125 -17.53 17.26 1.93
CA LYS A 125 -18.94 17.49 2.26
C LYS A 125 -19.51 18.55 1.31
N TYR A 126 -20.39 18.09 0.43
CA TYR A 126 -21.37 18.90 -0.30
C TYR A 126 -22.09 19.89 0.62
#